data_AF-A0A9E1HBB3-F1
#
_entry.id   AF-A0A9E1HBB3-F1
#
_cell.length_a   1.000
_cell.length_b   1.000
_cell.length_c   1.000
_cell.angle_alpha   90.00
_cell.angle_beta   90.00
_cell.angle_gamma   90.00
#
_symmetry.space_group_name_H-M   'P 1'
#
loop_
_entity.id
_entity.type
_entity.pdbx_description
1 polymer ?
#
loop_
_entity_poly.entity_id
_entity_poly.type
_entity_poly.pdbx_seq_one_letter_code
_entity_poly.pdbx_strand_id
1 'polypeptide(L)'
;AKVHFWILAAGTLIFGAIGFFVAEMLIEKNFRVFHKKRVGEWAVLTVVLAAFLGALKLDLFRIEGKIPDVSEVKVVSLNLDYKLCYTEPDDIQKIIDFQKEILAQKEECLSAENQYYLSITYTLKDGKKLRRSYTVPVGQAAAADKDSVVAKVTALESDPDKMMQNMFGNYYKTNEYYAGSISFVDENGRTEDYRFTQEELDAVMEAVQKDVEAGNMTYYQLYSLRAGDEDNTYRDRYFNNLDISFYNPDGIIWNYSSYSVDGVDVTEAVLTGEKTAEEAEAYFPNSDSAYVEFGSKCTNIIETLKKLGILNSERKLMTYDEYDALMNPVTAVREKGIPHIS
;
A
#
# COMPACT_ATOMS: atom_id res chain seq x y z
N ALA A 1 -21.78 -8.06 -4.01
CA ALA A 1 -21.72 -7.47 -5.38
C ALA A 1 -22.86 -7.90 -6.33
N LYS A 2 -23.18 -9.20 -6.49
CA LYS A 2 -24.20 -9.69 -7.46
C LYS A 2 -25.60 -9.09 -7.28
N VAL A 3 -26.08 -8.96 -6.04
CA VAL A 3 -27.41 -8.40 -5.73
C VAL A 3 -27.50 -6.91 -6.08
N HIS A 4 -26.45 -6.13 -5.80
CA HIS A 4 -26.42 -4.69 -6.09
C HIS A 4 -26.44 -4.39 -7.59
N PHE A 5 -25.78 -5.20 -8.43
CA PHE A 5 -25.82 -5.00 -9.88
C PHE A 5 -27.24 -5.15 -10.45
N TRP A 6 -27.98 -6.19 -10.04
CA TRP A 6 -29.33 -6.42 -10.54
C TRP A 6 -30.33 -5.37 -10.05
N ILE A 7 -30.17 -4.88 -8.82
CA ILE A 7 -30.96 -3.76 -8.30
C ILE A 7 -30.70 -2.49 -9.12
N LEU A 8 -29.42 -2.16 -9.38
CA LEU A 8 -29.05 -1.01 -10.19
C LEU A 8 -29.56 -1.16 -11.63
N ALA A 9 -29.36 -2.32 -12.25
CA ALA A 9 -29.83 -2.58 -13.61
C ALA A 9 -31.36 -2.46 -13.71
N ALA A 10 -32.11 -3.04 -12.77
CA ALA A 10 -33.57 -2.91 -12.72
C ALA A 10 -33.98 -1.43 -12.55
N GLY A 11 -33.33 -0.71 -11.63
CA GLY A 11 -33.55 0.72 -11.44
C GLY A 11 -33.29 1.53 -12.71
N THR A 12 -32.15 1.32 -13.37
CA THR A 12 -31.79 1.97 -14.64
C THR A 12 -32.82 1.72 -15.73
N LEU A 13 -33.33 0.49 -15.85
CA LEU A 13 -34.37 0.15 -16.84
C LEU A 13 -35.71 0.82 -16.50
N ILE A 14 -36.11 0.85 -15.22
CA ILE A 14 -37.36 1.48 -14.77
C ILE A 14 -37.31 3.00 -14.97
N PHE A 15 -36.27 3.66 -14.47
CA PHE A 15 -36.13 5.11 -14.61
C PHE A 15 -35.86 5.53 -16.06
N GLY A 16 -35.17 4.69 -16.85
CA GLY A 16 -35.04 4.87 -18.29
C GLY A 16 -36.39 4.85 -19.00
N ALA A 17 -37.29 3.94 -18.62
CA ALA A 17 -38.65 3.90 -19.14
C ALA A 17 -39.46 5.15 -18.77
N ILE A 18 -39.43 5.55 -17.49
CA ILE A 18 -40.11 6.77 -17.02
C ILE A 18 -39.58 7.99 -17.76
N GLY A 19 -38.25 8.15 -17.86
CA GLY A 19 -37.61 9.26 -18.54
C GLY A 19 -37.97 9.35 -20.02
N PHE A 20 -38.00 8.21 -20.72
CA PHE A 20 -38.42 8.15 -22.12
C PHE A 20 -39.85 8.70 -22.30
N PHE A 21 -40.81 8.20 -21.53
CA PHE A 21 -42.21 8.64 -21.67
C PHE A 21 -42.44 10.07 -21.19
N VAL A 22 -41.77 10.53 -20.14
CA VAL A 22 -41.82 11.94 -19.71
C VAL A 22 -41.26 12.86 -20.79
N ALA A 23 -40.14 12.49 -21.42
CA ALA A 23 -39.57 13.25 -22.53
C ALA A 23 -40.55 13.33 -23.73
N GLU A 24 -41.16 12.21 -24.11
CA GLU A 24 -42.19 12.19 -25.16
C GLU A 24 -43.41 13.05 -24.78
N MET A 25 -43.85 13.06 -23.52
CA MET A 25 -44.94 13.93 -23.06
C MET A 25 -44.60 15.42 -23.20
N LEU A 26 -43.35 15.80 -22.92
CA LEU A 26 -42.87 17.17 -23.07
C LEU A 26 -42.75 17.59 -24.55
N ILE A 27 -42.29 16.68 -25.41
CA ILE A 27 -42.14 16.92 -26.86
C ILE A 27 -43.51 17.04 -27.54
N GLU A 28 -44.42 16.12 -27.27
CA GLU A 28 -45.76 16.11 -27.88
C GLU A 28 -46.75 17.04 -27.16
N LYS A 29 -46.37 17.60 -26.00
CA LYS A 29 -47.23 18.39 -25.09
C LYS A 29 -48.56 17.69 -24.76
N ASN A 30 -48.51 16.36 -24.69
CA ASN A 30 -49.68 15.50 -24.58
C ASN A 30 -49.37 14.29 -23.68
N PHE A 31 -50.32 13.90 -22.84
CA PHE A 31 -50.18 12.73 -21.95
C PHE A 31 -50.48 11.39 -22.66
N ARG A 32 -51.04 11.42 -23.88
CA ARG A 32 -51.42 10.22 -24.66
C ARG A 32 -50.27 9.66 -25.51
N VAL A 33 -49.10 9.46 -24.91
CA VAL A 33 -47.90 8.94 -25.59
C VAL A 33 -47.82 7.40 -25.65
N PHE A 34 -48.74 6.69 -25.00
CA PHE A 34 -48.77 5.21 -24.94
C PHE A 34 -49.40 4.54 -26.17
N HIS A 35 -48.96 4.90 -27.38
CA HIS A 35 -49.40 4.24 -28.61
C HIS A 35 -48.34 3.28 -29.16
N LYS A 36 -48.76 2.32 -30.00
CA LYS A 36 -47.92 1.19 -30.46
C LYS A 36 -46.54 1.60 -30.97
N LYS A 37 -46.44 2.72 -31.69
CA LYS A 37 -45.18 3.25 -32.21
C LYS A 37 -44.19 3.64 -31.08
N ARG A 38 -44.60 4.46 -30.11
CA ARG A 38 -43.73 4.89 -28.99
C ARG A 38 -43.40 3.75 -28.05
N VAL A 39 -44.35 2.85 -27.79
CA VAL A 39 -44.09 1.63 -27.03
C VAL A 39 -43.06 0.75 -27.75
N GLY A 40 -43.12 0.68 -29.09
CA GLY A 40 -42.11 -0.01 -29.90
C GLY A 40 -40.72 0.64 -29.81
N GLU A 41 -40.63 1.96 -29.93
CA GLU A 41 -39.38 2.73 -29.79
C GLU A 41 -38.76 2.55 -28.40
N TRP A 42 -39.57 2.64 -27.34
CA TRP A 42 -39.18 2.36 -25.96
C TRP A 42 -38.68 0.92 -25.79
N ALA A 43 -39.37 -0.07 -26.37
CA ALA A 43 -38.99 -1.47 -26.27
C ALA A 43 -37.61 -1.71 -26.93
N VAL A 44 -37.37 -1.13 -28.10
CA VAL A 44 -36.06 -1.19 -28.78
C VAL A 44 -34.97 -0.55 -27.91
N LEU A 45 -35.21 0.65 -27.37
CA LEU A 45 -34.25 1.33 -26.50
C LEU A 45 -33.95 0.53 -25.23
N THR A 46 -34.98 -0.08 -24.64
CA THR A 46 -34.86 -0.94 -23.44
C THR A 46 -34.02 -2.18 -23.75
N VAL A 47 -34.23 -2.83 -24.90
CA VAL A 47 -33.41 -3.98 -25.32
C VAL A 47 -31.96 -3.58 -25.53
N VAL A 48 -31.69 -2.45 -26.20
CA VAL A 48 -30.32 -1.95 -26.40
C VAL A 48 -29.64 -1.64 -25.06
N LEU A 49 -30.35 -0.98 -24.14
CA LEU A 49 -29.84 -0.66 -22.82
C LEU A 49 -29.58 -1.93 -21.98
N ALA A 50 -30.49 -2.90 -22.01
CA ALA A 50 -30.31 -4.18 -21.34
C ALA A 50 -29.13 -4.97 -21.91
N ALA A 51 -28.96 -4.97 -23.24
CA ALA A 51 -27.81 -5.58 -23.90
C ALA A 51 -26.50 -4.89 -23.52
N PHE A 52 -26.49 -3.56 -23.45
CA PHE A 52 -25.33 -2.78 -23.01
C PHE A 52 -24.97 -3.07 -21.54
N LEU A 53 -25.95 -3.06 -20.63
CA LEU A 53 -25.74 -3.44 -19.22
C LEU A 53 -25.25 -4.89 -19.08
N GLY A 54 -25.78 -5.81 -19.89
CA GLY A 54 -25.30 -7.18 -19.98
C GLY A 54 -23.85 -7.26 -20.46
N ALA A 55 -23.48 -6.48 -21.49
CA ALA A 55 -22.11 -6.40 -21.99
C ALA A 55 -21.13 -5.86 -20.94
N LEU A 56 -21.54 -4.86 -20.14
CA LEU A 56 -20.76 -4.37 -19.00
C LEU A 56 -20.63 -5.45 -17.91
N LYS A 57 -21.71 -6.18 -17.61
CA LYS A 57 -21.70 -7.22 -16.57
C LYS A 57 -20.79 -8.40 -16.90
N LEU A 58 -20.77 -8.77 -18.17
CA LEU A 58 -19.93 -9.85 -18.70
C LEU A 58 -18.52 -9.36 -19.03
N ASP A 59 -18.23 -8.08 -18.80
CA ASP A 59 -16.96 -7.43 -19.14
C ASP A 59 -16.53 -7.72 -20.60
N LEU A 60 -17.47 -7.67 -21.56
CA LEU A 60 -17.19 -8.00 -22.96
C LEU A 60 -16.14 -7.08 -23.59
N PHE A 61 -16.04 -5.86 -23.08
CA PHE A 61 -15.04 -4.87 -23.51
C PHE A 61 -13.71 -5.00 -22.76
N ARG A 62 -13.59 -5.97 -21.83
CA ARG A 62 -12.45 -6.17 -20.93
C ARG A 62 -12.06 -4.89 -20.19
N ILE A 63 -13.03 -4.09 -19.78
CA ILE A 63 -12.75 -2.86 -19.02
C ILE A 63 -12.13 -3.26 -17.68
N GLU A 64 -12.74 -4.21 -16.99
CA GLU A 64 -12.30 -4.67 -15.67
C GLU A 64 -11.11 -5.64 -15.76
N GLY A 65 -11.20 -6.63 -16.67
CA GLY A 65 -10.24 -7.72 -16.82
C GLY A 65 -9.18 -7.53 -17.90
N LYS A 66 -8.97 -6.32 -18.45
CA LYS A 66 -7.86 -6.10 -19.39
C LYS A 66 -6.53 -6.26 -18.65
N ILE A 67 -5.75 -7.22 -19.14
CA ILE A 67 -4.38 -7.53 -18.77
C ILE A 67 -3.57 -7.47 -20.07
N PRO A 68 -2.47 -6.70 -20.13
CA PRO A 68 -1.61 -6.64 -21.32
C PRO A 68 -0.82 -7.94 -21.49
N ASP A 69 -0.32 -8.19 -22.70
CA ASP A 69 0.63 -9.29 -22.92
C ASP A 69 2.02 -8.90 -22.38
N VAL A 70 2.81 -9.87 -21.88
CA VAL A 70 4.17 -9.62 -21.36
C VAL A 70 5.03 -8.88 -22.39
N SER A 71 4.89 -9.24 -23.67
CA SER A 71 5.66 -8.62 -24.75
C SER A 71 5.30 -7.15 -25.01
N GLU A 72 4.14 -6.68 -24.55
CA GLU A 72 3.68 -5.29 -24.65
C GLU A 72 4.16 -4.44 -23.47
N VAL A 73 4.47 -5.08 -22.33
CA VAL A 73 4.85 -4.39 -21.09
C VAL A 73 6.31 -4.01 -21.13
N LYS A 74 6.59 -2.78 -20.71
CA LYS A 74 7.93 -2.23 -20.49
C LYS A 74 8.30 -2.28 -19.02
N VAL A 75 7.35 -1.89 -18.16
CA VAL A 75 7.49 -1.89 -16.69
C VAL A 75 6.15 -2.28 -16.09
N VAL A 76 6.17 -3.08 -15.04
CA VAL A 76 5.02 -3.24 -14.15
C VAL A 76 5.39 -2.77 -12.75
N SER A 77 4.47 -2.04 -12.12
CA SER A 77 4.58 -1.72 -10.70
C SER A 77 3.40 -2.24 -9.91
N LEU A 78 3.68 -2.73 -8.71
CA LEU A 78 2.75 -3.23 -7.71
C LEU A 78 2.84 -2.30 -6.50
N ASN A 79 1.72 -1.90 -5.90
CA ASN A 79 1.72 -1.02 -4.73
C ASN A 79 0.60 -1.39 -3.77
N LEU A 80 0.97 -1.88 -2.58
CA LEU A 80 0.09 -2.07 -1.42
C LEU A 80 0.57 -1.22 -0.24
N ASP A 81 1.75 -1.53 0.29
CA ASP A 81 2.41 -0.75 1.33
C ASP A 81 3.39 0.26 0.72
N TYR A 82 4.15 -0.18 -0.29
CA TYR A 82 5.00 0.68 -1.09
C TYR A 82 5.13 0.17 -2.52
N LYS A 83 5.66 1.01 -3.42
CA LYS A 83 5.79 0.67 -4.83
C LYS A 83 6.96 -0.30 -5.05
N LEU A 84 6.66 -1.44 -5.65
CA LEU A 84 7.62 -2.36 -6.24
C LEU A 84 7.60 -2.20 -7.76
N CYS A 85 8.77 -2.19 -8.40
CA CYS A 85 8.92 -2.06 -9.85
C CYS A 85 9.65 -3.28 -10.43
N TYR A 86 9.15 -3.80 -11.55
CA TYR A 86 9.71 -4.94 -12.27
C TYR A 86 9.79 -4.66 -13.76
N THR A 87 10.92 -5.03 -14.35
CA THR A 87 11.25 -4.87 -15.79
C THR A 87 11.50 -6.20 -16.49
N GLU A 88 11.88 -7.24 -15.74
CA GLU A 88 12.21 -8.54 -16.29
C GLU A 88 10.95 -9.29 -16.76
N PRO A 89 10.95 -9.91 -17.96
CA PRO A 89 9.78 -10.60 -18.51
C PRO A 89 9.19 -11.66 -17.58
N ASP A 90 10.03 -12.41 -16.86
CA ASP A 90 9.58 -13.45 -15.92
C ASP A 90 8.84 -12.86 -14.72
N ASP A 91 9.32 -11.73 -14.18
CA ASP A 91 8.66 -11.05 -13.07
C ASP A 91 7.38 -10.34 -13.52
N ILE A 92 7.39 -9.75 -14.73
CA ILE A 92 6.18 -9.20 -15.35
C ILE A 92 5.11 -10.29 -15.49
N GLN A 93 5.48 -11.48 -15.96
CA GLN A 93 4.57 -12.62 -16.09
C GLN A 93 4.00 -13.03 -14.72
N LYS A 94 4.82 -13.07 -13.66
CA LYS A 94 4.34 -13.34 -12.28
C LYS A 94 3.29 -12.32 -11.83
N ILE A 95 3.51 -11.02 -12.07
CA ILE A 95 2.53 -9.99 -11.70
C ILE A 95 1.24 -10.10 -12.52
N ILE A 96 1.35 -10.45 -13.80
CA ILE A 96 0.19 -10.73 -14.67
C ILE A 96 -0.63 -11.91 -14.14
N ASP A 97 0.02 -13.00 -13.75
CA ASP A 97 -0.66 -14.18 -13.22
C ASP A 97 -1.27 -13.88 -11.85
N PHE A 98 -0.57 -13.12 -11.01
CA PHE A 98 -1.09 -12.62 -9.76
C PHE A 98 -2.34 -11.73 -9.94
N GLN A 99 -2.37 -10.86 -10.95
CA GLN A 99 -3.58 -10.09 -11.29
C GLN A 99 -4.76 -11.00 -11.65
N LYS A 100 -4.52 -12.11 -12.36
CA LYS A 100 -5.59 -13.08 -12.69
C LYS A 100 -6.14 -13.74 -11.44
N GLU A 101 -5.29 -14.04 -10.46
CA GLU A 101 -5.72 -14.59 -9.17
C GLU A 101 -6.58 -13.60 -8.38
N ILE A 102 -6.19 -12.32 -8.34
CA ILE A 102 -6.98 -11.26 -7.70
C ILE A 102 -8.38 -11.17 -8.34
N LEU A 103 -8.45 -11.23 -9.67
CA LEU A 103 -9.72 -11.22 -10.39
C LEU A 103 -10.59 -12.46 -10.07
N ALA A 104 -9.96 -13.61 -9.84
CA ALA A 104 -10.66 -14.84 -9.45
C ALA A 104 -11.21 -14.77 -8.00
N GLN A 105 -10.50 -14.09 -7.09
CA GLN A 105 -10.87 -13.92 -5.68
C GLN A 105 -11.67 -12.63 -5.39
N LYS A 106 -12.14 -11.94 -6.43
CA LYS A 106 -12.80 -10.62 -6.32
C LYS A 106 -13.96 -10.55 -5.32
N GLU A 107 -14.82 -11.58 -5.26
CA GLU A 107 -16.00 -11.53 -4.38
C GLU A 107 -15.59 -11.56 -2.90
N GLU A 108 -14.58 -12.37 -2.56
CA GLU A 108 -13.99 -12.44 -1.22
C GLU A 108 -13.32 -11.12 -0.84
N CYS A 109 -12.52 -10.58 -1.77
CA CYS A 109 -11.80 -9.33 -1.57
C CYS A 109 -12.72 -8.14 -1.27
N LEU A 110 -13.89 -8.07 -1.90
CA LEU A 110 -14.89 -7.00 -1.69
C LEU A 110 -15.70 -7.16 -0.40
N SER A 111 -15.63 -8.30 0.27
CA SER A 111 -16.45 -8.62 1.44
C SER A 111 -15.75 -8.50 2.78
N ALA A 112 -14.42 -8.34 2.79
CA ALA A 112 -13.63 -8.22 4.01
C ALA A 112 -13.93 -6.92 4.78
N GLU A 113 -13.77 -6.93 6.10
CA GLU A 113 -13.98 -5.72 6.92
C GLU A 113 -12.85 -4.71 6.76
N ASN A 114 -11.60 -5.17 6.85
CA ASN A 114 -10.40 -4.35 6.67
C ASN A 114 -9.84 -4.53 5.26
N GLN A 115 -9.75 -3.44 4.52
CA GLN A 115 -9.40 -3.45 3.11
C GLN A 115 -8.54 -2.27 2.71
N TYR A 116 -7.45 -2.51 1.98
CA TYR A 116 -6.65 -1.47 1.32
C TYR A 116 -6.72 -1.58 -0.21
N TYR A 117 -6.26 -0.52 -0.89
CA TYR A 117 -6.15 -0.52 -2.35
C TYR A 117 -4.79 -1.03 -2.79
N LEU A 118 -4.77 -2.21 -3.42
CA LEU A 118 -3.65 -2.69 -4.21
C LEU A 118 -3.71 -2.10 -5.61
N SER A 119 -2.68 -1.39 -6.05
CA SER A 119 -2.57 -0.88 -7.42
C SER A 119 -1.55 -1.66 -8.25
N ILE A 120 -1.92 -2.06 -9.46
CA ILE A 120 -1.01 -2.58 -10.50
C ILE A 120 -0.99 -1.57 -11.65
N THR A 121 0.18 -1.04 -11.99
CA THR A 121 0.36 -0.12 -13.12
C THR A 121 1.33 -0.71 -14.13
N TYR A 122 0.84 -0.96 -15.34
CA TYR A 122 1.66 -1.34 -16.48
C TYR A 122 2.01 -0.12 -17.31
N THR A 123 3.29 0.18 -17.48
CA THR A 123 3.76 1.05 -18.56
C THR A 123 4.05 0.16 -19.76
N LEU A 124 3.37 0.42 -20.88
CA LEU A 124 3.53 -0.32 -22.12
C LEU A 124 4.69 0.25 -22.95
N LYS A 125 5.22 -0.55 -23.88
CA LYS A 125 6.31 -0.13 -24.79
C LYS A 125 5.93 1.04 -25.71
N ASP A 126 4.63 1.25 -25.96
CA ASP A 126 4.12 2.42 -26.70
C ASP A 126 3.96 3.69 -25.84
N GLY A 127 4.38 3.63 -24.57
CA GLY A 127 4.32 4.73 -23.59
C GLY A 127 2.98 4.87 -22.89
N LYS A 128 1.93 4.12 -23.26
CA LYS A 128 0.65 4.18 -22.54
C LYS A 128 0.76 3.52 -21.18
N LYS A 129 0.09 4.08 -20.18
CA LYS A 129 -0.07 3.44 -18.86
C LYS A 129 -1.44 2.79 -18.72
N LEU A 130 -1.47 1.57 -18.20
CA LEU A 130 -2.68 0.85 -17.80
C LEU A 130 -2.63 0.61 -16.30
N ARG A 131 -3.44 1.37 -15.55
CA ARG A 131 -3.57 1.21 -14.09
C ARG A 131 -4.80 0.38 -13.73
N ARG A 132 -4.65 -0.50 -12.75
CA ARG A 132 -5.71 -1.29 -12.12
C ARG A 132 -5.61 -1.12 -10.61
N SER A 133 -6.74 -0.94 -9.96
CA SER A 133 -6.83 -0.84 -8.50
C SER A 133 -7.82 -1.87 -8.01
N TYR A 134 -7.39 -2.67 -7.05
CA TYR A 134 -8.15 -3.72 -6.42
C TYR A 134 -8.24 -3.42 -4.94
N THR A 135 -9.42 -3.60 -4.38
CA THR A 135 -9.57 -3.60 -2.94
C THR A 135 -9.22 -5.00 -2.44
N VAL A 136 -8.30 -5.13 -1.48
CA VAL A 136 -7.79 -6.43 -1.00
C VAL A 136 -7.93 -6.52 0.52
N PRO A 137 -8.28 -7.70 1.08
CA PRO A 137 -8.32 -7.90 2.53
C PRO A 137 -6.94 -7.71 3.14
N VAL A 138 -6.85 -7.02 4.27
CA VAL A 138 -5.60 -6.74 4.97
C VAL A 138 -5.69 -7.12 6.45
N GLY A 139 -4.55 -7.12 7.13
CA GLY A 139 -4.40 -7.54 8.52
C GLY A 139 -3.80 -8.94 8.68
N GLN A 140 -3.26 -9.23 9.87
CA GLN A 140 -2.63 -10.51 10.17
C GLN A 140 -3.56 -11.71 9.93
N ALA A 141 -4.84 -11.58 10.23
CA ALA A 141 -5.83 -12.64 10.01
C ALA A 141 -5.99 -12.96 8.52
N ALA A 142 -6.00 -11.95 7.65
CA ALA A 142 -6.06 -12.15 6.20
C ALA A 142 -4.75 -12.72 5.64
N ALA A 143 -3.61 -12.29 6.20
CA ALA A 143 -2.29 -12.79 5.82
C ALA A 143 -1.96 -14.19 6.36
N ALA A 144 -2.78 -14.74 7.27
CA ALA A 144 -2.59 -16.08 7.83
C ALA A 144 -2.79 -17.19 6.78
N ASP A 145 -3.67 -16.96 5.81
CA ASP A 145 -3.77 -17.81 4.62
C ASP A 145 -2.68 -17.42 3.62
N LYS A 146 -1.74 -18.33 3.37
CA LYS A 146 -0.60 -18.10 2.46
C LYS A 146 -1.02 -17.95 0.99
N ASP A 147 -2.20 -18.45 0.62
CA ASP A 147 -2.74 -18.32 -0.72
C ASP A 147 -3.54 -17.01 -0.92
N SER A 148 -3.73 -16.22 0.14
CA SER A 148 -4.41 -14.94 0.07
C SER A 148 -3.60 -13.90 -0.69
N VAL A 149 -4.32 -12.95 -1.29
CA VAL A 149 -3.72 -11.83 -2.03
C VAL A 149 -2.73 -11.05 -1.17
N VAL A 150 -3.09 -10.71 0.07
CA VAL A 150 -2.20 -9.94 0.97
C VAL A 150 -0.97 -10.74 1.39
N ALA A 151 -1.08 -12.03 1.65
CA ALA A 151 0.10 -12.85 2.00
C ALA A 151 1.12 -12.88 0.85
N LYS A 152 0.64 -12.98 -0.40
CA LYS A 152 1.51 -12.97 -1.58
C LYS A 152 2.19 -11.61 -1.82
N VAL A 153 1.46 -10.50 -1.69
CA VAL A 153 2.06 -9.15 -1.85
C VAL A 153 3.05 -8.85 -0.74
N THR A 154 2.66 -9.11 0.52
CA THR A 154 3.54 -8.83 1.66
C THR A 154 4.76 -9.73 1.67
N ALA A 155 4.72 -10.93 1.05
CA ALA A 155 5.92 -11.73 0.82
C ALA A 155 6.87 -11.11 -0.22
N LEU A 156 6.36 -10.44 -1.26
CA LEU A 156 7.18 -9.68 -2.21
C LEU A 156 7.79 -8.44 -1.56
N GLU A 157 7.02 -7.73 -0.74
CA GLU A 157 7.48 -6.55 0.03
C GLU A 157 8.45 -6.96 1.16
N SER A 158 8.32 -8.17 1.70
CA SER A 158 9.23 -8.68 2.75
C SER A 158 10.55 -9.23 2.22
N ASP A 159 10.77 -9.26 0.90
CA ASP A 159 12.07 -9.61 0.35
C ASP A 159 13.14 -8.68 0.93
N PRO A 160 14.28 -9.19 1.45
CA PRO A 160 15.26 -8.36 2.15
C PRO A 160 15.77 -7.16 1.33
N ASP A 161 15.98 -7.34 0.02
CA ASP A 161 16.43 -6.25 -0.85
C ASP A 161 15.33 -5.20 -1.00
N LYS A 162 14.07 -5.63 -1.17
CA LYS A 162 12.91 -4.74 -1.28
C LYS A 162 12.61 -4.00 0.02
N MET A 163 12.78 -4.66 1.15
CA MET A 163 12.58 -4.04 2.47
C MET A 163 13.65 -2.98 2.72
N MET A 164 14.92 -3.25 2.41
CA MET A 164 15.99 -2.24 2.50
C MET A 164 15.76 -1.07 1.54
N GLN A 165 15.26 -1.32 0.32
CA GLN A 165 14.88 -0.27 -0.62
C GLN A 165 13.74 0.62 -0.08
N ASN A 166 12.79 0.03 0.64
CA ASN A 166 11.72 0.78 1.29
C ASN A 166 12.26 1.67 2.42
N MET A 167 13.16 1.13 3.24
CA MET A 167 13.68 1.82 4.42
C MET A 167 14.73 2.89 4.11
N PHE A 168 15.55 2.69 3.07
CA PHE A 168 16.73 3.52 2.80
C PHE A 168 16.88 3.96 1.33
N GLY A 169 15.81 3.81 0.54
CA GLY A 169 15.77 4.20 -0.87
C GLY A 169 16.28 3.12 -1.85
N ASN A 170 15.91 3.26 -3.12
CA ASN A 170 16.19 2.24 -4.16
C ASN A 170 17.69 1.92 -4.33
N TYR A 171 18.56 2.89 -4.05
CA TYR A 171 20.02 2.77 -4.17
C TYR A 171 20.73 2.55 -2.82
N TYR A 172 20.02 2.00 -1.82
CA TYR A 172 20.55 1.86 -0.45
C TYR A 172 21.94 1.20 -0.33
N LYS A 173 22.33 0.35 -1.30
CA LYS A 173 23.63 -0.35 -1.31
C LYS A 173 24.83 0.59 -1.45
N THR A 174 24.63 1.79 -1.98
CA THR A 174 25.67 2.83 -2.12
C THR A 174 25.49 3.97 -1.12
N ASN A 175 24.61 3.82 -0.14
CA ASN A 175 24.43 4.81 0.92
C ASN A 175 25.67 4.89 1.83
N GLU A 176 26.04 6.11 2.16
CA GLU A 176 27.00 6.46 3.20
C GLU A 176 26.24 6.93 4.44
N TYR A 177 26.14 6.08 5.46
CA TYR A 177 25.50 6.40 6.73
C TYR A 177 26.45 7.21 7.62
N TYR A 178 26.09 8.45 7.94
CA TYR A 178 27.01 9.40 8.60
C TYR A 178 26.50 9.93 9.95
N ALA A 179 25.22 9.75 10.27
CA ALA A 179 24.68 10.08 11.58
C ALA A 179 23.51 9.16 11.92
N GLY A 180 23.39 8.81 13.19
CA GLY A 180 22.18 8.17 13.69
C GLY A 180 21.96 8.44 15.15
N SER A 181 20.72 8.31 15.58
CA SER A 181 20.33 8.43 16.98
C SER A 181 19.12 7.58 17.32
N ILE A 182 18.90 7.40 18.61
CA ILE A 182 17.67 6.84 19.16
C ILE A 182 17.16 7.75 20.28
N SER A 183 15.86 8.06 20.25
CA SER A 183 15.20 8.86 21.27
C SER A 183 14.67 7.96 22.39
N PHE A 184 14.96 8.33 23.63
CA PHE A 184 14.43 7.72 24.86
C PHE A 184 13.49 8.69 25.57
N VAL A 185 12.62 8.14 26.42
CA VAL A 185 11.75 8.91 27.31
C VAL A 185 11.95 8.41 28.73
N ASP A 186 12.29 9.33 29.64
CA ASP A 186 12.45 9.01 31.07
C ASP A 186 11.09 8.88 31.78
N GLU A 187 11.12 8.44 33.04
CA GLU A 187 9.90 8.30 33.88
C GLU A 187 9.14 9.61 34.16
N ASN A 188 9.71 10.76 33.80
CA ASN A 188 9.08 12.07 33.91
C ASN A 188 8.54 12.59 32.57
N GLY A 189 8.61 11.78 31.50
CA GLY A 189 8.21 12.17 30.16
C GLY A 189 9.21 13.08 29.44
N ARG A 190 10.46 13.18 29.92
CA ARG A 190 11.52 13.94 29.23
C ARG A 190 12.17 13.10 28.14
N THR A 191 12.29 13.68 26.96
CA THR A 191 12.97 13.06 25.84
C THR A 191 14.49 13.25 25.93
N GLU A 192 15.25 12.20 25.68
CA GLU A 192 16.71 12.20 25.53
C GLU A 192 17.09 11.57 24.18
N ASP A 193 17.84 12.28 23.35
CA ASP A 193 18.35 11.73 22.09
C ASP A 193 19.79 11.25 22.27
N TYR A 194 20.01 9.93 22.17
CA TYR A 194 21.36 9.37 22.16
C TYR A 194 21.89 9.32 20.73
N ARG A 195 22.93 10.11 20.46
CA ARG A 195 23.62 10.13 19.15
C ARG A 195 24.71 9.07 19.11
N PHE A 196 24.70 8.26 18.07
CA PHE A 196 25.70 7.22 17.84
C PHE A 196 27.03 7.83 17.42
N THR A 197 28.12 7.26 17.90
CA THR A 197 29.42 7.31 17.22
C THR A 197 29.35 6.55 15.90
N GLN A 198 30.32 6.75 15.00
CA GLN A 198 30.34 6.02 13.73
C GLN A 198 30.42 4.50 13.95
N GLU A 199 31.23 4.02 14.90
CA GLU A 199 31.34 2.59 15.21
C GLU A 199 30.02 2.00 15.73
N GLU A 200 29.28 2.75 16.56
CA GLU A 200 27.94 2.34 17.01
C GLU A 200 26.93 2.34 15.86
N LEU A 201 26.97 3.35 14.98
CA LEU A 201 26.09 3.44 13.82
C LEU A 201 26.31 2.25 12.87
N ASP A 202 27.55 1.93 12.54
CA ASP A 202 27.89 0.80 11.68
C ASP A 202 27.37 -0.52 12.26
N ALA A 203 27.56 -0.73 13.58
CA ALA A 203 27.04 -1.91 14.28
C ALA A 203 25.51 -1.97 14.31
N VAL A 204 24.83 -0.83 14.50
CA VAL A 204 23.36 -0.74 14.45
C VAL A 204 22.84 -1.03 13.05
N MET A 205 23.48 -0.51 12.00
CA MET A 205 23.10 -0.77 10.61
C MET A 205 23.28 -2.25 10.23
N GLU A 206 24.34 -2.91 10.69
CA GLU A 206 24.50 -4.36 10.53
C GLU A 206 23.37 -5.13 11.24
N ALA A 207 22.93 -4.66 12.41
CA ALA A 207 21.84 -5.27 13.15
C ALA A 207 20.49 -5.09 12.45
N VAL A 208 20.23 -3.90 11.89
CA VAL A 208 19.05 -3.61 11.05
C VAL A 208 19.01 -4.58 9.86
N GLN A 209 20.12 -4.73 9.14
CA GLN A 209 20.19 -5.66 8.01
C GLN A 209 19.88 -7.10 8.44
N LYS A 210 20.44 -7.58 9.56
CA LYS A 210 20.15 -8.93 10.08
C LYS A 210 18.68 -9.12 10.44
N ASP A 211 18.04 -8.12 11.04
CA ASP A 211 16.61 -8.19 11.36
C ASP A 211 15.73 -8.11 10.11
N VAL A 212 16.17 -7.41 9.06
CA VAL A 212 15.51 -7.47 7.74
C VAL A 212 15.65 -8.86 7.11
N GLU A 213 16.86 -9.44 7.08
CA GLU A 213 17.12 -10.77 6.54
C GLU A 213 16.36 -11.88 7.30
N ALA A 214 16.16 -11.71 8.60
CA ALA A 214 15.35 -12.61 9.43
C ALA A 214 13.83 -12.42 9.28
N GLY A 215 13.38 -11.38 8.57
CA GLY A 215 11.97 -11.01 8.46
C GLY A 215 11.38 -10.38 9.74
N ASN A 216 12.21 -10.02 10.71
CA ASN A 216 11.79 -9.43 11.98
C ASN A 216 11.25 -8.01 11.79
N MET A 217 11.66 -7.31 10.74
CA MET A 217 11.23 -5.95 10.42
C MET A 217 9.86 -5.88 9.72
N THR A 218 9.44 -6.96 9.04
CA THR A 218 8.24 -6.97 8.18
C THR A 218 6.99 -6.42 8.86
N TYR A 219 6.71 -6.87 10.08
CA TYR A 219 5.50 -6.46 10.81
C TYR A 219 5.50 -4.96 11.16
N TYR A 220 6.68 -4.36 11.31
CA TYR A 220 6.83 -2.96 11.71
C TYR A 220 6.83 -2.02 10.49
N GLN A 221 7.28 -2.52 9.35
CA GLN A 221 7.41 -1.73 8.12
C GLN A 221 6.18 -1.80 7.21
N LEU A 222 5.38 -2.87 7.26
CA LEU A 222 4.18 -3.05 6.44
C LEU A 222 2.90 -2.66 7.21
N TYR A 223 2.22 -1.61 6.76
CA TYR A 223 0.94 -1.15 7.32
C TYR A 223 -0.20 -2.13 7.05
N SER A 224 -0.21 -2.78 5.89
CA SER A 224 -1.25 -3.73 5.50
C SER A 224 -1.35 -4.91 6.49
N LEU A 225 -0.26 -5.36 7.09
CA LEU A 225 -0.30 -6.43 8.09
C LEU A 225 -0.87 -5.97 9.45
N ARG A 226 -0.91 -4.66 9.71
CA ARG A 226 -1.37 -4.07 10.97
C ARG A 226 -2.84 -3.66 10.93
N ALA A 227 -3.46 -3.64 9.75
CA ALA A 227 -4.85 -3.23 9.60
C ALA A 227 -5.80 -4.14 10.39
N GLY A 228 -6.78 -3.55 11.09
CA GLY A 228 -7.79 -4.28 11.85
C GLY A 228 -7.36 -4.80 13.22
N ASP A 229 -6.13 -4.52 13.64
CA ASP A 229 -5.60 -4.93 14.95
C ASP A 229 -5.52 -3.72 15.90
N GLU A 230 -6.58 -2.91 15.98
CA GLU A 230 -6.60 -1.63 16.72
C GLU A 230 -6.17 -1.79 18.20
N ASP A 231 -6.54 -2.91 18.84
CA ASP A 231 -6.19 -3.24 20.23
C ASP A 231 -4.71 -3.64 20.44
N ASN A 232 -3.96 -3.93 19.37
CA ASN A 232 -2.59 -4.48 19.43
C ASN A 232 -1.61 -3.78 18.47
N THR A 233 -2.08 -2.81 17.67
CA THR A 233 -1.28 -2.03 16.71
C THR A 233 -0.09 -1.31 17.34
N TYR A 234 -0.08 -1.15 18.66
CA TYR A 234 0.92 -0.40 19.43
C TYR A 234 1.69 -1.25 20.45
N ARG A 235 1.25 -2.47 20.78
CA ARG A 235 1.80 -3.25 21.91
C ARG A 235 3.22 -3.75 21.70
N ASP A 236 3.52 -4.26 20.51
CA ASP A 236 4.84 -4.83 20.20
C ASP A 236 5.80 -3.83 19.56
N ARG A 237 5.35 -2.59 19.28
CA ARG A 237 6.16 -1.53 18.70
C ARG A 237 6.78 -0.67 19.78
N TYR A 238 8.07 -0.41 19.65
CA TYR A 238 8.69 0.60 20.49
C TYR A 238 8.31 2.00 20.02
N PHE A 239 8.04 2.88 20.97
CA PHE A 239 7.96 4.32 20.75
C PHE A 239 9.31 4.88 20.31
N ASN A 240 10.40 4.25 20.76
CA ASN A 240 11.75 4.56 20.36
C ASN A 240 11.97 4.19 18.89
N ASN A 241 12.49 5.12 18.11
CA ASN A 241 12.82 4.91 16.71
C ASN A 241 14.30 5.22 16.47
N LEU A 242 14.92 4.52 15.52
CA LEU A 242 16.24 4.91 15.03
C LEU A 242 16.03 6.00 13.97
N ASP A 243 16.62 7.17 14.16
CA ASP A 243 16.78 8.18 13.13
C ASP A 243 18.15 7.96 12.49
N ILE A 244 18.18 7.67 11.19
CA ILE A 244 19.40 7.34 10.45
C ILE A 244 19.53 8.30 9.28
N SER A 245 20.55 9.14 9.29
CA SER A 245 20.87 10.05 8.18
C SER A 245 21.94 9.45 7.27
N PHE A 246 21.72 9.58 5.97
CA PHE A 246 22.61 9.02 4.96
C PHE A 246 22.77 9.94 3.75
N TYR A 247 23.88 9.75 3.04
CA TYR A 247 24.18 10.36 1.77
C TYR A 247 24.20 9.29 0.68
N ASN A 248 23.71 9.60 -0.51
CA ASN A 248 23.87 8.75 -1.69
C ASN A 248 24.40 9.58 -2.87
N PRO A 249 25.55 9.21 -3.48
CA PRO A 249 26.11 9.95 -4.61
C PRO A 249 25.22 9.90 -5.86
N ASP A 250 24.41 8.87 -6.04
CA ASP A 250 23.49 8.67 -7.17
C ASP A 250 22.09 9.27 -6.91
N GLY A 251 21.91 9.97 -5.80
CA GLY A 251 20.63 10.55 -5.39
C GLY A 251 19.68 9.54 -4.72
N ILE A 252 18.79 10.06 -3.88
CA ILE A 252 17.87 9.24 -3.08
C ILE A 252 16.52 9.14 -3.79
N ILE A 253 16.14 7.92 -4.16
CA ILE A 253 14.86 7.60 -4.81
C ILE A 253 14.02 6.74 -3.86
N TRP A 254 13.02 7.36 -3.24
CA TRP A 254 12.07 6.69 -2.35
C TRP A 254 10.98 5.92 -3.12
N ASN A 255 10.55 4.76 -2.59
CA ASN A 255 9.49 3.95 -3.22
C ASN A 255 8.10 4.62 -3.19
N TYR A 256 7.89 5.61 -2.33
CA TYR A 256 6.64 6.37 -2.24
C TYR A 256 6.68 7.68 -3.05
N SER A 257 7.82 8.06 -3.63
CA SER A 257 7.93 9.28 -4.43
C SER A 257 7.86 8.95 -5.93
N SER A 258 7.20 9.82 -6.68
CA SER A 258 7.23 9.80 -8.14
C SER A 258 7.37 11.23 -8.65
N TYR A 259 8.44 11.51 -9.37
CA TYR A 259 8.69 12.81 -9.96
C TYR A 259 8.40 12.78 -11.45
N SER A 260 7.58 13.71 -11.91
CA SER A 260 7.24 13.84 -13.33
C SER A 260 7.57 15.23 -13.84
N VAL A 261 8.18 15.29 -15.03
CA VAL A 261 8.57 16.52 -15.71
C VAL A 261 8.05 16.45 -17.14
N ASP A 262 7.29 17.45 -17.56
CA ASP A 262 6.67 17.52 -18.90
C ASP A 262 5.90 16.24 -19.30
N GLY A 263 5.26 15.61 -18.30
CA GLY A 263 4.47 14.38 -18.49
C GLY A 263 5.30 13.08 -18.53
N VAL A 264 6.62 13.15 -18.34
CA VAL A 264 7.52 12.00 -18.24
C VAL A 264 7.75 11.66 -16.77
N ASP A 265 7.54 10.40 -16.40
CA ASP A 265 7.87 9.86 -15.08
C ASP A 265 9.38 9.64 -14.97
N VAL A 266 10.08 10.63 -14.41
CA VAL A 266 11.55 10.64 -14.32
C VAL A 266 12.04 9.56 -13.36
N THR A 267 11.28 9.30 -12.29
CA THR A 267 11.59 8.21 -11.35
C THR A 267 11.57 6.85 -12.05
N GLU A 268 10.52 6.56 -12.81
CA GLU A 268 10.44 5.32 -13.60
C GLU A 268 11.56 5.23 -14.64
N ALA A 269 11.86 6.33 -15.34
CA ALA A 269 12.93 6.37 -16.34
C ALA A 269 14.32 6.08 -15.75
N VAL A 270 14.60 6.57 -14.54
CA VAL A 270 15.88 6.30 -13.86
C VAL A 270 15.95 4.86 -13.35
N LEU A 271 14.89 4.37 -12.70
CA LEU A 271 14.83 3.00 -12.18
C LEU A 271 14.88 1.93 -13.29
N THR A 272 14.56 2.29 -14.53
CA THR A 272 14.58 1.40 -15.70
C THR A 272 15.82 1.58 -16.58
N GLY A 273 16.72 2.50 -16.22
CA GLY A 273 17.95 2.77 -16.97
C GLY A 273 17.76 3.57 -18.26
N GLU A 274 16.59 4.17 -18.50
CA GLU A 274 16.36 5.09 -19.62
C GLU A 274 17.02 6.45 -19.41
N LYS A 275 17.19 6.83 -18.15
CA LYS A 275 17.93 8.00 -17.71
C LYS A 275 18.96 7.57 -16.69
N THR A 276 20.13 8.18 -16.75
CA THR A 276 21.13 8.05 -15.70
C THR A 276 20.70 8.83 -14.47
N ALA A 277 21.23 8.45 -13.30
CA ALA A 277 21.07 9.22 -12.07
C ALA A 277 21.58 10.66 -12.22
N GLU A 278 22.70 10.85 -12.91
CA GLU A 278 23.29 12.18 -13.22
C GLU A 278 22.32 13.06 -14.04
N GLU A 279 21.67 12.50 -15.06
CA GLU A 279 20.64 13.22 -15.84
C GLU A 279 19.40 13.59 -15.01
N ALA A 280 19.23 12.98 -13.84
CA ALA A 280 18.11 13.20 -12.95
C ALA A 280 18.51 13.82 -11.59
N GLU A 281 19.79 14.16 -11.40
CA GLU A 281 20.36 14.66 -10.14
C GLU A 281 19.62 15.91 -9.64
N ALA A 282 19.14 16.75 -10.56
CA ALA A 282 18.34 17.94 -10.23
C ALA A 282 17.00 17.63 -9.52
N TYR A 283 16.55 16.37 -9.51
CA TYR A 283 15.25 15.96 -8.98
C TYR A 283 15.32 15.18 -7.67
N PHE A 284 16.49 14.61 -7.32
CA PHE A 284 16.64 13.72 -6.18
C PHE A 284 17.67 14.28 -5.20
N PRO A 285 17.33 14.44 -3.90
CA PRO A 285 18.29 14.88 -2.92
C PRO A 285 19.36 13.80 -2.73
N ASN A 286 20.61 14.21 -2.52
CA ASN A 286 21.69 13.27 -2.19
C ASN A 286 21.76 12.96 -0.69
N SER A 287 21.02 13.65 0.16
CA SER A 287 21.04 13.44 1.61
C SER A 287 19.63 13.52 2.18
N ASP A 288 19.30 12.57 3.04
CA ASP A 288 18.00 12.46 3.72
C ASP A 288 18.16 11.62 5.01
N SER A 289 17.07 11.46 5.77
CA SER A 289 17.02 10.56 6.92
C SER A 289 15.87 9.56 6.86
N ALA A 290 16.09 8.38 7.44
CA ALA A 290 15.11 7.32 7.60
C ALA A 290 14.73 7.16 9.08
N TYR A 291 13.43 7.05 9.34
CA TYR A 291 12.89 6.66 10.63
C TYR A 291 12.63 5.16 10.63
N VAL A 292 13.43 4.40 11.35
CA VAL A 292 13.30 2.95 11.44
C VAL A 292 12.45 2.59 12.66
N GLU A 293 11.16 2.30 12.40
CA GLU A 293 10.27 1.66 13.37
C GLU A 293 10.68 0.20 13.60
N PHE A 294 10.78 -0.20 14.87
CA PHE A 294 11.10 -1.57 15.26
C PHE A 294 10.36 -1.95 16.55
N GLY A 295 10.46 -3.23 16.92
CA GLY A 295 9.77 -3.74 18.09
C GLY A 295 10.44 -4.97 18.68
N SER A 296 9.72 -5.66 19.57
CA SER A 296 10.22 -6.80 20.35
C SER A 296 10.78 -7.96 19.51
N LYS A 297 10.35 -8.10 18.25
CA LYS A 297 10.85 -9.14 17.32
C LYS A 297 12.22 -8.81 16.74
N CYS A 298 12.67 -7.56 16.74
CA CYS A 298 13.96 -7.13 16.18
C CYS A 298 15.10 -7.42 17.16
N THR A 299 15.38 -8.71 17.35
CA THR A 299 16.32 -9.17 18.37
C THR A 299 17.75 -8.72 18.10
N ASN A 300 18.17 -8.60 16.84
CA ASN A 300 19.54 -8.19 16.52
C ASN A 300 19.77 -6.73 16.90
N ILE A 301 18.85 -5.83 16.55
CA ILE A 301 18.89 -4.41 16.95
C ILE A 301 18.95 -4.31 18.49
N ILE A 302 18.04 -4.99 19.19
CA ILE A 302 17.95 -4.93 20.66
C ILE A 302 19.23 -5.44 21.32
N GLU A 303 19.79 -6.56 20.85
CA GLU A 303 21.03 -7.13 21.39
C GLU A 303 22.24 -6.23 21.12
N THR A 304 22.34 -5.65 19.93
CA THR A 304 23.40 -4.70 19.59
C THR A 304 23.34 -3.47 20.49
N LEU A 305 22.17 -2.85 20.67
CA LEU A 305 22.02 -1.69 21.55
C LEU A 305 22.38 -2.00 23.02
N LYS A 306 22.08 -3.22 23.50
CA LYS A 306 22.52 -3.69 24.83
C LYS A 306 24.03 -3.87 24.92
N LYS A 307 24.64 -4.52 23.91
CA LYS A 307 26.08 -4.80 23.86
C LYS A 307 26.91 -3.52 23.82
N LEU A 308 26.41 -2.50 23.13
CA LEU A 308 27.02 -1.16 23.07
C LEU A 308 26.80 -0.33 24.35
N GLY A 309 25.98 -0.82 25.30
CA GLY A 309 25.65 -0.09 26.53
C GLY A 309 24.72 1.10 26.33
N ILE A 310 24.12 1.22 25.13
CA ILE A 310 23.13 2.26 24.79
C ILE A 310 21.84 1.99 25.57
N LEU A 311 21.40 0.73 25.62
CA LEU A 311 20.35 0.30 26.54
C LEU A 311 20.95 -0.03 27.90
N ASN A 312 20.41 0.61 28.95
CA ASN A 312 20.86 0.42 30.32
C ASN A 312 19.72 0.66 31.34
N SER A 313 20.04 0.85 32.62
CA SER A 313 19.03 1.06 33.66
C SER A 313 18.21 2.34 33.49
N GLU A 314 18.78 3.36 32.83
CA GLU A 314 18.16 4.67 32.62
C GLU A 314 17.54 4.77 31.22
N ARG A 315 18.17 4.17 30.21
CA ARG A 315 17.72 4.16 28.81
C ARG A 315 17.09 2.81 28.48
N LYS A 316 15.76 2.75 28.58
CA LYS A 316 14.96 1.56 28.26
C LYS A 316 14.12 1.82 27.03
N LEU A 317 13.91 0.76 26.25
CA LEU A 317 12.88 0.77 25.22
C LEU A 317 11.51 0.76 25.89
N MET A 318 10.57 1.49 25.31
CA MET A 318 9.21 1.68 25.79
C MET A 318 8.26 1.42 24.65
N THR A 319 7.22 0.63 24.87
CA THR A 319 6.17 0.44 23.85
C THR A 319 5.29 1.69 23.75
N TYR A 320 4.53 1.83 22.66
CA TYR A 320 3.58 2.93 22.55
C TYR A 320 2.53 2.90 23.68
N ASP A 321 2.05 1.71 24.09
CA ASP A 321 1.14 1.56 25.23
C ASP A 321 1.78 2.04 26.55
N GLU A 322 3.05 1.72 26.79
CA GLU A 322 3.78 2.17 27.97
C GLU A 322 3.98 3.69 27.96
N TYR A 323 4.28 4.26 26.79
CA TYR A 323 4.41 5.70 26.59
C TYR A 323 3.08 6.42 26.82
N ASP A 324 1.98 5.93 26.25
CA ASP A 324 0.65 6.51 26.41
C ASP A 324 0.18 6.43 27.87
N ALA A 325 0.45 5.31 28.56
CA ALA A 325 0.17 5.18 29.98
C ALA A 325 0.99 6.16 30.85
N LEU A 326 2.23 6.44 30.46
CA LEU A 326 3.10 7.41 31.12
C LEU A 326 2.61 8.85 30.93
N MET A 327 2.25 9.22 29.70
CA MET A 327 1.86 10.59 29.34
C MET A 327 0.41 10.91 29.71
N ASN A 328 -0.48 9.92 29.72
CA ASN A 328 -1.91 10.07 29.97
C ASN A 328 -2.41 9.14 31.09
N PRO A 329 -1.93 9.30 32.34
CA PRO A 329 -2.22 8.37 33.43
C PRO A 329 -3.71 8.31 33.83
N VAL A 330 -4.50 9.34 33.51
CA VAL A 330 -5.93 9.40 33.83
C VAL A 330 -6.77 8.49 32.91
N THR A 331 -6.33 8.27 31.67
CA THR A 331 -7.02 7.42 30.68
C THR A 331 -6.74 5.93 30.93
N ALA A 332 -5.50 5.60 31.31
CA ALA A 332 -5.07 4.22 31.63
C ALA A 332 -5.86 3.58 32.80
N VAL A 333 -6.36 4.39 33.74
CA VAL A 333 -7.20 3.92 34.86
C VAL A 333 -8.63 3.59 34.40
N ARG A 334 -9.14 4.25 33.36
CA ARG A 334 -10.50 4.01 32.84
C ARG A 334 -10.63 2.71 32.07
N GLU A 335 -9.59 2.31 31.33
CA GLU A 335 -9.57 1.05 30.58
C GLU A 335 -9.32 -0.17 31.48
N LYS A 336 -8.64 0.01 32.62
CA LYS A 336 -8.39 -1.06 33.59
C LYS A 336 -9.47 -1.25 34.67
N GLY A 337 -10.58 -0.52 34.62
CA GLY A 337 -11.60 -0.65 35.67
C GLY A 337 -12.93 0.06 35.47
N ILE A 338 -13.87 -0.62 34.80
CA ILE A 338 -15.20 -0.86 35.37
C ILE A 338 -15.54 -2.33 35.09
N PRO A 339 -15.50 -3.25 36.09
CA PRO A 339 -16.12 -4.55 35.90
C PRO A 339 -17.61 -4.35 35.67
N HIS A 340 -18.14 -4.87 34.56
CA HIS A 340 -19.58 -5.03 34.38
C HIS A 340 -20.12 -5.84 35.57
N ILE A 341 -20.76 -5.16 36.51
CA ILE A 341 -21.60 -5.82 37.51
C ILE A 341 -22.86 -6.26 36.76
N SER A 342 -23.06 -7.57 36.71
CA SER A 342 -24.25 -8.27 36.20
C SER A 342 -25.53 -7.81 36.87
#